data_AF-Q0RHD2-F1
#
_entry.id   AF-Q0RHD2-F1
#
_cell.length_a   1.000
_cell.length_b   1.000
_cell.length_c   1.000
_cell.angle_alpha   90.00
_cell.angle_beta   90.00
_cell.angle_gamma   90.00
#
_symmetry.space_group_name_H-M   'P 1'
#
loop_
_entity.id
_entity.type
_entity.pdbx_description
1 polymer ?
#
loop_
_entity_poly.entity_id
_entity_poly.type
_entity_poly.pdbx_seq_one_letter_code
_entity_poly.pdbx_strand_id
1 'polypeptide(L)' 'MPPDPRKYLWDAANAAGLARSFAHGQTFTGYQANAMLRAAVEREFEIIGEALNQLSKVAPDVVPGRRGTSGRTRHRR' A
#
# COMPACT_ATOMS: atom_id res chain seq x y z
N MET A 1 -14.40 3.90 15.26
CA MET A 1 -14.76 2.92 14.21
C MET A 1 -13.54 2.70 13.33
N PRO A 2 -13.12 1.46 13.04
CA PRO A 2 -12.08 1.21 12.04
C PRO A 2 -12.54 1.72 10.66
N PRO A 3 -11.66 2.31 9.83
CA PRO A 3 -11.99 2.73 8.48
C PRO A 3 -12.47 1.58 7.59
N ASP A 4 -13.35 1.85 6.62
CA ASP A 4 -13.78 0.87 5.62
C ASP A 4 -12.55 0.35 4.85
N PRO A 5 -12.31 -0.98 4.75
CA PRO A 5 -11.26 -1.57 3.94
C PRO A 5 -11.13 -1.02 2.51
N ARG A 6 -12.24 -0.61 1.89
CA ARG A 6 -12.25 0.03 0.56
C ARG A 6 -11.46 1.32 0.50
N LYS A 7 -11.40 2.07 1.61
CA LYS A 7 -10.61 3.29 1.72
C LYS A 7 -9.13 2.99 1.49
N TYR A 8 -8.60 1.97 2.14
CA TYR A 8 -7.18 1.60 1.99
C TYR A 8 -6.84 1.14 0.57
N LEU A 9 -7.74 0.40 -0.08
CA LEU A 9 -7.59 0.05 -1.50
C LEU A 9 -7.58 1.29 -2.39
N TRP A 10 -8.47 2.25 -2.13
CA TRP A 10 -8.53 3.51 -2.87
C TRP A 10 -7.27 4.36 -2.65
N ASP A 11 -6.80 4.49 -1.40
CA ASP A 11 -5.58 5.24 -1.07
C ASP A 11 -4.37 4.67 -1.82
N ALA A 12 -4.20 3.34 -1.81
CA ALA A 12 -3.12 2.67 -2.54
C ALA A 12 -3.24 2.85 -4.07
N ALA A 13 -4.44 2.70 -4.64
CA ALA A 13 -4.67 2.86 -6.07
C ALA A 13 -4.41 4.31 -6.53
N ASN A 14 -4.85 5.29 -5.75
CA ASN A 14 -4.64 6.71 -6.02
C ASN A 14 -3.14 7.06 -5.98
N ALA A 15 -2.42 6.64 -4.93
CA ALA A 15 -0.98 6.86 -4.81
C ALA A 15 -0.19 6.21 -5.95
N ALA A 16 -0.56 5.00 -6.36
CA ALA A 16 0.04 4.35 -7.53
C ALA A 16 -0.20 5.14 -8.83
N GLY A 17 -1.39 5.74 -8.99
CA GLY A 17 -1.72 6.63 -10.10
C GLY A 17 -0.87 7.89 -10.11
N LEU A 18 -0.64 8.51 -8.95
CA LEU A 18 0.23 9.68 -8.80
C LEU A 18 1.69 9.34 -9.11
N ALA A 19 2.23 8.28 -8.51
CA ALA A 19 3.59 7.81 -8.78
C ALA A 19 3.84 7.60 -10.29
N ARG A 20 2.88 6.94 -10.97
CA ARG A 20 2.94 6.74 -12.42
C ARG A 20 2.90 8.06 -13.19
N SER A 21 2.06 9.00 -12.77
CA SER A 21 1.90 10.30 -13.43
C SER A 21 3.15 11.18 -13.27
N PHE A 22 3.80 11.15 -12.11
CA PHE A 22 5.05 11.87 -11.87
C PHE A 22 6.21 11.32 -12.71
N ALA A 23 6.30 10.00 -12.84
CA ALA A 23 7.34 9.36 -13.66
C ALA A 23 7.03 9.39 -15.17
N HIS A 24 5.81 9.73 -15.58
CA HIS A 24 5.40 9.68 -16.97
C HIS A 24 6.20 10.67 -17.84
N GLY A 25 6.70 10.19 -18.97
CA GLY A 25 7.48 11.01 -19.91
C GLY A 25 8.93 11.29 -19.48
N GLN A 26 9.32 10.86 -18.27
CA GLN A 26 10.69 11.03 -17.79
C GLN A 26 11.59 9.92 -18.32
N THR A 27 12.79 10.31 -18.78
CA THR A 27 13.85 9.34 -19.02
C THR A 27 14.38 8.84 -17.69
N PHE A 28 14.95 7.63 -17.67
CA PHE A 28 15.53 7.08 -16.43
C PHE A 28 16.65 7.97 -15.87
N THR A 29 17.52 8.52 -16.73
CA THR A 29 18.56 9.47 -16.31
C THR A 29 17.97 10.77 -15.77
N GLY A 30 16.92 11.31 -16.43
CA GLY A 30 16.23 12.52 -15.95
C GLY A 30 15.55 12.30 -14.60
N TYR A 31 14.96 11.12 -14.39
CA TYR A 31 14.41 10.70 -13.12
C TYR A 31 15.49 10.61 -12.02
N GLN A 32 16.63 9.97 -12.32
CA GLN A 32 17.76 9.86 -11.39
C GLN A 32 18.47 11.18 -11.10
N ALA A 33 18.39 12.18 -11.98
CA ALA A 33 18.96 13.49 -11.71
C ALA A 33 18.04 14.39 -10.87
N ASN A 34 16.73 14.12 -10.86
CA ASN A 34 15.75 14.96 -10.17
C ASN A 34 15.41 14.43 -8.77
N ALA A 35 16.08 14.96 -7.74
CA ALA A 35 15.88 14.54 -6.35
C ALA A 35 14.46 14.78 -5.84
N MET A 36 13.83 15.89 -6.25
CA MET A 36 12.45 16.23 -5.85
C MET A 36 11.44 15.22 -6.40
N LEU A 37 11.61 14.83 -7.67
CA LEU A 37 10.76 13.83 -8.32
C LEU A 37 10.89 12.47 -7.64
N ARG A 38 12.12 12.04 -7.32
CA ARG A 38 12.35 10.78 -6.60
C ARG A 38 11.68 10.80 -5.23
N ALA A 39 11.88 11.87 -4.46
CA ALA A 39 11.26 12.01 -3.15
C ALA A 39 9.72 11.97 -3.22
N ALA A 40 9.12 12.59 -4.23
CA ALA A 40 7.68 12.53 -4.46
C ALA A 40 7.21 11.09 -4.74
N VAL A 41 7.89 10.37 -5.63
CA VAL A 41 7.53 8.98 -5.97
C VAL A 41 7.78 8.02 -4.79
N GLU A 42 8.87 8.19 -4.04
CA GLU A 42 9.15 7.43 -2.83
C GLU A 42 8.05 7.64 -1.78
N ARG A 43 7.57 8.88 -1.62
CA ARG A 43 6.45 9.17 -0.73
C ARG A 43 5.16 8.46 -1.16
N GLU A 44 4.85 8.41 -2.45
CA GLU A 44 3.69 7.64 -2.93
C GLU A 44 3.85 6.13 -2.64
N PHE A 45 5.07 5.58 -2.75
CA PHE A 45 5.33 4.19 -2.37
C PHE A 45 5.15 3.92 -0.86
N GLU A 46 5.52 4.87 0.00
CA GLU A 46 5.22 4.76 1.44
C GLU A 46 3.72 4.70 1.71
N ILE A 47 2.94 5.58 1.05
CA ILE A 47 1.47 5.62 1.19
C ILE A 47 0.85 4.29 0.73
N ILE A 48 1.31 3.74 -0.41
CA ILE A 48 0.89 2.43 -0.90
C ILE A 48 1.18 1.36 0.16
N GLY A 49 2.40 1.31 0.69
CA GLY A 49 2.82 0.33 1.68
C GLY A 49 2.02 0.42 2.97
N GLU A 50 1.78 1.63 3.48
CA GLU A 50 0.99 1.86 4.67
C GLU A 50 -0.47 1.42 4.46
N ALA A 51 -1.10 1.83 3.36
CA ALA A 51 -2.48 1.48 3.05
C ALA A 51 -2.66 -0.04 2.93
N LEU A 52 -1.78 -0.74 2.22
CA LEU A 52 -1.82 -2.20 2.09
C LEU A 52 -1.55 -2.90 3.43
N ASN A 53 -0.65 -2.38 4.26
CA ASN A 53 -0.43 -2.90 5.60
C ASN A 53 -1.68 -2.78 6.47
N GLN A 54 -2.37 -1.64 6.44
CA GLN A 54 -3.62 -1.45 7.17
C GLN A 54 -4.73 -2.36 6.63
N LEU A 55 -4.89 -2.46 5.31
CA LEU A 55 -5.83 -3.37 4.67
C LEU A 55 -5.64 -4.81 5.14
N SER A 56 -4.39 -5.28 5.19
CA SER A 56 -4.06 -6.65 5.63
C SER A 56 -4.46 -6.96 7.08
N LYS A 57 -4.58 -5.92 7.92
CA LYS A 57 -5.01 -6.05 9.32
C LYS A 57 -6.53 -6.06 9.46
N VAL A 58 -7.23 -5.27 8.64
CA VAL A 58 -8.69 -5.09 8.74
C VAL A 58 -9.49 -6.06 7.87
N ALA A 59 -8.89 -6.59 6.80
CA ALA A 59 -9.51 -7.52 5.86
C ALA A 59 -8.49 -8.58 5.43
N PRO A 60 -8.08 -9.49 6.34
CA PRO A 60 -7.08 -10.52 6.04
C PRO A 60 -7.48 -11.44 4.88
N ASP A 61 -8.79 -11.60 4.65
CA ASP A 61 -9.38 -12.44 3.60
C ASP A 61 -9.22 -11.83 2.19
N VAL A 62 -8.98 -10.53 2.10
CA VAL A 62 -8.85 -9.77 0.83
C VAL A 62 -7.42 -9.85 0.27
N VAL A 63 -6.42 -10.22 1.10
CA VAL A 63 -5.02 -10.30 0.69
C VAL A 63 -4.65 -11.76 0.36
N PRO A 64 -4.30 -12.09 -0.90
CA PRO A 64 -3.86 -13.44 -1.25
C PRO A 64 -2.55 -13.76 -0.51
N GLY A 65 -2.57 -14.74 0.40
CA GLY A 65 -1.37 -15.27 1.05
C GLY A 65 -1.31 -15.16 2.57
N ARG A 66 -2.25 -14.45 3.23
CA ARG A 66 -2.32 -14.42 4.69
C ARG A 66 -3.52 -15.22 5.18
N ARG A 67 -3.44 -16.56 5.06
CA ARG A 67 -4.38 -17.44 5.79
C ARG A 67 -4.23 -17.13 7.28
N GLY A 68 -5.29 -16.58 7.88
CA GLY A 68 -5.30 -16.18 9.28
C GLY A 68 -4.87 -17.33 10.17
N THR A 69 -3.76 -17.16 10.89
CA THR A 69 -3.50 -17.96 12.10
C THR A 69 -4.34 -17.38 13.22
N SER A 70 -5.68 -17.50 13.13
CA SER A 70 -6.57 -17.24 14.24
C SER A 70 -7.41 -18.48 14.47
N GLY A 71 -6.98 -19.27 15.45
CA GLY A 71 -7.61 -20.55 15.76
C GLY A 71 -6.79 -21.41 16.71
N ARG A 72 -6.20 -20.83 17.78
CA ARG A 72 -5.77 -21.61 18.94
C ARG A 72 -6.41 -21.07 20.21
N THR A 73 -7.75 -21.04 20.20
CA THR A 73 -8.56 -21.15 21.42
C THR A 73 -8.32 -22.53 22.02
N ARG A 74 -7.29 -22.65 22.87
CA ARG A 74 -7.20 -23.76 23.82
C ARG A 74 -8.13 -23.43 24.97
N HIS A 75 -9.34 -23.96 24.93
CA HIS A 75 -10.16 -24.19 26.11
C HIS A 75 -10.56 -25.67 26.15
N ARG A 76 -10.53 -26.22 27.37
CA ARG A 76 -10.83 -27.60 27.83
C ARG A 76 -9.62 -28.54 27.71
N ARG A 77 -9.10 -29.13 28.79
CA ARG A 77 -9.72 -29.57 30.06
C ARG A 77 -8.93 -29.11 31.28
#